data_AF-A0A9X8VG41-F1
#
_entry.id   AF-A0A9X8VG41-F1
#
_cell.length_a   1.000
_cell.length_b   1.000
_cell.length_c   1.000
_cell.angle_alpha   90.00
_cell.angle_beta   90.00
_cell.angle_gamma   90.00
#
_symmetry.space_group_name_H-M   'P 1'
#
loop_
_entity.id
_entity.type
_entity.pdbx_description
1 polymer ?
#
loop_
_entity_poly.entity_id
_entity_poly.type
_entity_poly.pdbx_seq_one_letter_code
_entity_poly.pdbx_strand_id
1 'polypeptide(L)'
;MNMRPVGGMAMAVLFGMVATLVMDGVNSVASSVGLIGKLNLAFIGKLMNQWLQGQFWFLRPGDIPDVPEALMMGYGAHYFA
;
A
#
# COMPACT_ATOMS: atom_id res chain seq x y z
N MET A 1 27.64 -21.66 -6.81
CA MET A 1 26.20 -21.32 -6.92
C MET A 1 26.08 -19.98 -7.62
N ASN A 2 25.36 -19.91 -8.75
CA ASN A 2 25.24 -18.69 -9.55
C ASN A 2 24.24 -17.74 -8.87
N MET A 3 24.70 -16.82 -8.02
CA MET A 3 23.86 -15.92 -7.20
C MET A 3 23.15 -14.80 -8.01
N ARG A 4 23.36 -14.75 -9.33
CA ARG A 4 22.82 -13.72 -10.23
C ARG A 4 21.29 -13.52 -10.18
N PRO A 5 20.44 -14.56 -10.07
CA PRO A 5 18.99 -14.36 -10.03
C PRO A 5 18.52 -13.75 -8.69
N VAL A 6 19.13 -14.16 -7.57
CA VAL A 6 18.79 -13.64 -6.24
C VAL A 6 19.19 -12.18 -6.10
N GLY A 7 20.37 -11.81 -6.61
CA GLY A 7 20.81 -10.40 -6.64
C GLY A 7 19.90 -9.51 -7.48
N GLY A 8 19.41 -10.01 -8.62
CA GLY A 8 18.46 -9.28 -9.47
C GLY A 8 17.10 -9.05 -8.79
N MET A 9 16.54 -10.07 -8.14
CA MET A 9 15.29 -9.93 -7.38
C MET A 9 15.44 -8.96 -6.20
N ALA A 10 16.53 -9.06 -5.44
CA ALA A 10 16.76 -8.17 -4.31
C ALA A 10 16.83 -6.70 -4.74
N MET A 11 17.50 -6.42 -5.86
CA MET A 11 17.58 -5.06 -6.40
C MET A 11 16.23 -4.56 -6.91
N ALA A 12 15.42 -5.41 -7.53
CA ALA A 12 14.07 -5.04 -7.96
C ALA A 12 13.17 -4.68 -6.77
N VAL A 13 13.22 -5.47 -5.69
CA VAL A 13 12.46 -5.20 -4.45
C VAL A 13 12.93 -3.89 -3.79
N LEU A 14 14.25 -3.67 -3.69
CA LEU A 14 14.80 -2.42 -3.16
C LEU A 14 14.36 -1.22 -3.99
N PHE A 15 14.41 -1.32 -5.32
CA PHE A 15 13.98 -0.25 -6.20
C PHE A 15 12.49 0.06 -6.03
N GLY A 16 11.64 -0.97 -5.93
CA GLY A 16 10.21 -0.82 -5.65
C GLY A 16 9.95 -0.07 -4.33
N MET A 17 10.60 -0.50 -3.24
CA MET A 17 10.45 0.17 -1.94
C MET A 17 10.91 1.63 -1.97
N VAL A 18 12.04 1.94 -2.63
CA VAL A 18 12.52 3.32 -2.78
C VAL A 18 11.54 4.17 -3.59
N ALA A 19 10.99 3.63 -4.68
CA ALA A 19 9.97 4.33 -5.47
C ALA A 19 8.71 4.62 -4.65
N THR A 20 8.24 3.65 -3.85
CA THR A 20 7.11 3.83 -2.94
C THR A 20 7.38 4.91 -1.89
N LEU A 21 8.57 4.94 -1.29
CA LEU A 21 8.96 6.01 -0.34
C LEU A 21 8.97 7.39 -0.99
N VAL A 22 9.46 7.51 -2.23
CA VAL A 22 9.42 8.76 -2.98
C VAL A 22 7.98 9.20 -3.22
N MET A 23 7.10 8.27 -3.62
CA MET A 23 5.67 8.56 -3.80
C MET A 23 4.99 8.98 -2.49
N ASP A 24 5.33 8.38 -1.36
CA ASP A 24 4.82 8.80 -0.04
C ASP A 24 5.25 10.23 0.30
N GLY A 25 6.50 10.59 -0.02
CA GLY A 25 7.00 11.95 0.11
C GLY A 25 6.20 12.93 -0.76
N VAL A 26 6.00 12.60 -2.03
CA VAL A 26 5.19 13.41 -2.95
C VAL A 26 3.75 13.52 -2.46
N ASN A 27 3.14 12.45 -1.97
CA ASN A 27 1.79 12.48 -1.41
C ASN A 27 1.70 13.39 -0.18
N SER A 28 2.68 13.30 0.71
CA SER A 28 2.75 14.14 1.91
C SER A 28 2.81 15.63 1.55
N VAL A 29 3.70 16.00 0.61
CA VAL A 29 3.83 17.40 0.16
C VAL A 29 2.56 17.86 -0.55
N ALA A 30 2.09 17.12 -1.54
CA ALA A 30 0.91 17.51 -2.33
C ALA A 30 -0.37 17.57 -1.49
N SER A 31 -0.53 16.68 -0.49
CA SER A 31 -1.66 16.74 0.43
C SER A 31 -1.57 17.89 1.42
N SER A 32 -0.36 18.28 1.85
CA SER A 32 -0.18 19.43 2.76
C SER A 32 -0.62 20.76 2.15
N VAL A 33 -0.53 20.89 0.83
CA VAL A 33 -1.00 22.08 0.08
C VAL A 33 -2.41 21.90 -0.50
N GLY A 34 -3.10 20.81 -0.15
CA GLY A 34 -4.48 20.54 -0.58
C GLY A 34 -4.65 20.15 -2.05
N LEU A 35 -3.57 19.82 -2.76
CA LEU A 35 -3.65 19.41 -4.17
C LEU A 35 -4.30 18.03 -4.33
N ILE A 36 -4.04 17.12 -3.39
CA ILE A 36 -4.61 15.76 -3.37
C ILE A 36 -4.98 15.34 -1.94
N GLY A 37 -5.79 14.29 -1.82
CA GLY A 37 -6.05 13.64 -0.53
C GLY A 37 -4.80 12.93 0.02
N LYS A 38 -4.65 12.96 1.35
CA LYS A 38 -3.59 12.19 2.02
C LYS A 38 -3.87 10.69 1.89
N LEU A 39 -2.83 9.94 1.57
CA LEU A 39 -2.88 8.48 1.50
C LEU A 39 -3.33 7.91 2.87
N ASN A 40 -4.32 7.03 2.84
CA ASN A 40 -4.84 6.37 4.04
C ASN A 40 -4.52 4.87 3.98
N LEU A 41 -3.39 4.48 4.57
CA LEU A 41 -2.94 3.08 4.59
C LEU A 41 -3.91 2.17 5.34
N ALA A 42 -4.57 2.64 6.39
CA ALA A 42 -5.59 1.85 7.08
C ALA A 42 -6.77 1.54 6.14
N PHE A 43 -7.21 2.50 5.34
CA PHE A 43 -8.25 2.27 4.33
C PHE A 43 -7.82 1.25 3.27
N ILE A 44 -6.57 1.34 2.79
CA ILE A 44 -6.00 0.35 1.85
C ILE A 44 -6.01 -1.05 2.47
N GLY A 45 -5.59 -1.20 3.72
CA GLY A 45 -5.57 -2.51 4.35
C GLY A 45 -6.95 -3.07 4.66
N LYS A 46 -7.94 -2.22 4.94
CA LYS A 46 -9.34 -2.67 4.99
C LYS A 46 -9.79 -3.23 3.64
N LEU A 47 -9.50 -2.54 2.54
CA LEU A 47 -9.80 -3.03 1.19
C LEU A 47 -9.06 -4.34 0.90
N MET A 48 -7.79 -4.46 1.29
CA MET A 48 -7.01 -5.68 1.15
C MET A 48 -7.64 -6.84 1.93
N ASN A 49 -8.08 -6.61 3.17
CA ASN A 49 -8.77 -7.62 3.95
C ASN A 49 -10.06 -8.10 3.25
N GLN A 50 -10.86 -7.16 2.73
CA GLN A 50 -12.08 -7.51 2.00
C GLN A 50 -11.78 -8.26 0.70
N TRP A 51 -10.73 -7.85 -0.03
CA TRP A 51 -10.24 -8.52 -1.23
C TRP A 51 -9.91 -10.00 -0.95
N LEU A 52 -9.18 -10.26 0.15
CA LEU A 52 -8.84 -11.62 0.60
C LEU A 52 -10.08 -12.46 0.96
N GLN A 53 -11.18 -11.82 1.35
CA GLN A 53 -12.46 -12.46 1.66
C GLN A 53 -13.40 -12.55 0.44
N GLY A 54 -12.96 -12.09 -0.74
CA GLY A 54 -13.77 -12.06 -1.95
C GLY A 54 -14.90 -11.02 -1.94
N GLN A 55 -14.81 -10.01 -1.07
CA GLN A 55 -15.78 -8.93 -0.98
C GLN A 55 -15.26 -7.65 -1.67
N PHE A 56 -15.98 -7.20 -2.71
CA PHE A 56 -15.54 -6.07 -3.56
C PHE A 56 -16.57 -4.96 -3.70
N TRP A 57 -17.81 -5.21 -3.28
CA TRP A 57 -18.93 -4.30 -3.50
C TRP A 57 -19.21 -3.48 -2.25
N PHE A 58 -18.83 -2.20 -2.31
CA PHE A 58 -19.07 -1.21 -1.27
C PHE A 58 -19.71 0.02 -1.92
N LEU A 59 -20.75 0.57 -1.31
CA LEU A 59 -21.41 1.77 -1.83
C LEU A 59 -20.79 3.04 -1.24
N ARG A 60 -20.22 2.93 -0.03
CA ARG A 60 -19.63 4.04 0.72
C ARG A 60 -18.38 3.55 1.47
N PRO A 61 -17.39 4.44 1.73
CA PRO A 61 -16.22 4.08 2.53
C PRO A 61 -16.54 3.55 3.93
N GLY A 62 -17.66 3.98 4.53
CA GLY A 62 -18.13 3.52 5.83
C GLY A 62 -18.74 2.11 5.85
N ASP A 63 -19.02 1.52 4.68
CA ASP A 63 -19.53 0.15 4.58
C ASP A 63 -18.41 -0.88 4.80
N ILE A 64 -17.16 -0.46 4.68
CA ILE A 64 -15.99 -1.32 4.81
C ILE A 64 -15.69 -1.53 6.30
N PRO A 65 -15.77 -2.78 6.80
CA PRO A 65 -15.55 -3.08 8.21
C PRO A 65 -14.17 -2.61 8.71
N ASP A 66 -14.12 -2.17 9.96
CA ASP A 66 -12.86 -1.99 10.68
C ASP A 66 -12.19 -3.35 10.93
N VAL A 67 -10.86 -3.38 10.81
CA VAL A 67 -10.03 -4.56 11.05
C VAL A 67 -8.82 -4.12 11.88
N PRO A 68 -8.49 -4.79 12.99
CA PRO A 68 -7.37 -4.39 13.86
C PRO A 68 -6.02 -4.33 13.11
N GLU A 69 -5.82 -5.25 12.17
CA GLU A 69 -4.59 -5.39 11.40
C GLU A 69 -4.58 -4.52 10.13
N ALA A 70 -5.58 -3.68 9.90
CA ALA A 70 -5.73 -2.90 8.67
C ALA A 70 -4.50 -2.06 8.34
N LEU A 71 -3.86 -1.43 9.33
CA LEU A 71 -2.66 -0.65 9.05
C LEU A 71 -1.50 -1.52 8.55
N MET A 72 -1.28 -2.69 9.18
CA MET A 72 -0.24 -3.64 8.79
C MET A 72 -0.50 -4.21 7.38
N MET A 73 -1.75 -4.61 7.10
CA MET A 73 -2.16 -5.06 5.77
C MET A 73 -2.00 -3.96 4.72
N GLY A 74 -2.27 -2.71 5.09
CA GLY A 74 -2.09 -1.53 4.25
C GLY A 74 -0.63 -1.31 3.87
N TYR A 75 0.29 -1.41 4.82
CA TYR A 75 1.73 -1.38 4.52
C TYR A 75 2.16 -2.55 3.63
N GLY A 76 1.67 -3.76 3.91
CA GLY A 76 1.94 -4.93 3.07
C GLY A 76 1.52 -4.71 1.62
N ALA A 77 0.28 -4.30 1.40
CA ALA A 77 -0.24 -4.00 0.07
C ALA A 77 0.47 -2.81 -0.59
N HIS A 78 0.83 -1.77 0.15
CA HIS A 78 1.46 -0.57 -0.44
C HIS A 78 2.92 -0.78 -0.85
N TYR A 79 3.67 -1.60 -0.11
CA TYR A 79 5.11 -1.81 -0.36
C TYR A 79 5.42 -3.09 -1.14
N PHE A 80 4.48 -4.03 -1.25
CA PHE A 80 4.72 -5.36 -1.82
C PHE A 80 3.64 -5.87 -2.78
N ALA A 81 2.66 -5.04 -3.18
CA ALA A 81 1.70 -5.41 -4.24
C ALA A 81 2.34 -5.46 -5.64
#